data_AF-Q9GRV0-F1
#
_entry.id   AF-Q9GRV0-F1
#
_cell.length_a   1.000
_cell.length_b   1.000
_cell.length_c   1.000
_cell.angle_alpha   90.00
_cell.angle_beta   90.00
_cell.angle_gamma   90.00
#
_symmetry.space_group_name_H-M   'P 1'
#
loop_
_entity.id
_entity.type
_entity.pdbx_description
1 polymer ?
#
loop_
_entity_poly.entity_id
_entity_poly.type
_entity_poly.pdbx_seq_one_letter_code
_entity_poly.pdbx_strand_id
1 'polypeptide(L)'
;MLLDFIESPQVYSNILYITSAFSLPIHIFGGYCILYKTPVIMKSVKWSLFNLHFWSFALDLTLSLFVQPYFCSPAFAGFPLGIVQWEKRIPTDILVIYVLAIFKIVPMTIISMFENRYFVLFVKKGPWRYLRYPFLLFNYTLALALCIPVYLEAPIDQENARRVLFETHSQACKVVVDKTRIFVMNYEENIWPSLRRNALNCFVLAEIIFLGVLLRVEMNRAIKNIQSSISLDTLQKQKIFIRALNLQIAIPIAIIFIPAAIAAVLKMKSSSQQGIDNILNIITSLHGASATILMIYLQKPFRKVFLSIVCRGKQVESKNVTEMIPSRLSS
;
A
#
# COMPACT_ATOMS: atom_id res chain seq x y z
N MET A 1 -11.86 -26.27 -2.52
CA MET A 1 -10.48 -26.82 -2.42
C MET A 1 -9.44 -25.74 -2.18
N LEU A 2 -9.15 -24.82 -3.14
CA LEU A 2 -8.16 -23.76 -2.89
C LEU A 2 -8.58 -22.80 -1.78
N LEU A 3 -9.85 -22.38 -1.76
CA LEU A 3 -10.39 -21.50 -0.72
C LEU A 3 -10.26 -22.16 0.66
N ASP A 4 -10.79 -23.37 0.83
CA ASP A 4 -10.72 -24.15 2.07
C ASP A 4 -9.27 -24.34 2.57
N PHE A 5 -8.31 -24.50 1.65
CA PHE A 5 -6.90 -24.61 2.01
C PHE A 5 -6.35 -23.29 2.58
N ILE A 6 -6.72 -22.15 1.99
CA ILE A 6 -6.30 -20.82 2.42
C ILE A 6 -7.02 -20.36 3.70
N GLU A 7 -8.13 -21.01 4.10
CA GLU A 7 -8.78 -20.78 5.40
C GLU A 7 -7.91 -21.19 6.60
N SER A 8 -6.89 -22.03 6.40
CA SER A 8 -5.99 -22.39 7.48
C SER A 8 -5.10 -21.20 7.85
N PRO A 9 -5.09 -20.74 9.13
CA PRO A 9 -4.20 -19.68 9.59
C PRO A 9 -2.72 -19.97 9.30
N GLN A 10 -2.31 -21.24 9.40
CA GLN A 10 -0.94 -21.66 9.14
C GLN A 10 -0.58 -21.51 7.66
N VAL A 11 -1.47 -21.95 6.76
CA VAL A 11 -1.27 -21.83 5.31
C VAL A 11 -1.21 -20.35 4.92
N TYR A 12 -2.17 -19.56 5.41
CA TYR A 12 -2.23 -18.12 5.21
C TYR A 12 -0.94 -17.42 5.66
N SER A 13 -0.47 -17.71 6.88
CA SER A 13 0.77 -17.15 7.42
C SER A 13 2.00 -17.54 6.59
N ASN A 14 2.10 -18.80 6.16
CA ASN A 14 3.20 -19.27 5.31
C ASN A 14 3.23 -18.53 3.96
N ILE A 15 2.08 -18.32 3.31
CA ILE A 15 1.99 -17.56 2.06
C ILE A 15 2.46 -16.12 2.27
N LEU A 16 2.10 -15.50 3.39
CA LEU A 16 2.54 -14.15 3.72
C LEU A 16 4.04 -14.05 3.98
N TYR A 17 4.64 -15.01 4.69
CA TYR A 17 6.10 -15.04 4.85
C TYR A 17 6.84 -15.18 3.52
N ILE A 18 6.37 -16.06 2.63
CA ILE A 18 6.91 -16.19 1.27
C ILE A 18 6.76 -14.87 0.52
N THR A 19 5.59 -14.25 0.59
CA THR A 19 5.30 -12.94 -0.01
C THR A 19 6.29 -11.88 0.51
N SER A 20 6.56 -11.86 1.80
CA SER A 20 7.53 -10.95 2.42
C SER A 20 8.95 -11.19 1.93
N ALA A 21 9.35 -12.45 1.74
CA ALA A 21 10.69 -12.81 1.26
C ALA A 21 10.93 -12.27 -0.17
N PHE A 22 9.90 -12.23 -1.01
CA PHE A 22 9.97 -11.63 -2.34
C PHE A 22 9.80 -10.11 -2.35
N SER A 23 8.92 -9.56 -1.50
CA SER A 23 8.67 -8.11 -1.48
C SER A 23 9.85 -7.32 -0.92
N LEU A 24 10.56 -7.87 0.07
CA LEU A 24 11.69 -7.21 0.73
C LEU A 24 12.82 -6.77 -0.23
N PRO A 25 13.40 -7.64 -1.09
CA PRO A 25 14.43 -7.22 -2.04
C PRO A 25 13.91 -6.21 -3.07
N ILE A 26 12.64 -6.32 -3.47
CA ILE A 26 11.98 -5.35 -4.37
C ILE A 26 11.94 -3.97 -3.73
N HIS A 27 11.52 -3.90 -2.47
CA HIS A 27 11.43 -2.65 -1.70
C HIS A 27 12.79 -2.02 -1.44
N ILE A 28 13.80 -2.82 -1.09
CA ILE A 28 15.17 -2.34 -0.89
C ILE A 28 15.71 -1.74 -2.18
N PHE A 29 15.53 -2.43 -3.31
CA PHE A 29 15.98 -1.94 -4.61
C PHE A 29 15.22 -0.69 -5.06
N GLY A 30 13.90 -0.63 -4.82
CA GLY A 30 13.08 0.55 -5.06
C GLY A 30 13.55 1.77 -4.26
N GLY A 31 13.80 1.58 -2.96
CA GLY A 31 14.34 2.60 -2.07
C GLY A 31 15.72 3.10 -2.54
N TYR A 32 16.62 2.19 -2.92
CA TYR A 32 17.91 2.54 -3.52
C TYR A 32 17.76 3.40 -4.78
N CYS A 33 16.85 3.02 -5.69
CA CYS A 33 16.59 3.78 -6.90
C CYS A 33 16.11 5.20 -6.59
N ILE A 34 15.17 5.36 -5.66
CA ILE A 34 14.65 6.67 -5.29
C ILE A 34 15.74 7.52 -4.64
N LEU A 35 16.50 6.97 -3.71
CA LEU A 35 17.50 7.72 -2.94
C LEU A 35 18.73 8.11 -3.78
N TYR A 36 19.21 7.23 -4.65
CA TYR A 36 20.50 7.41 -5.31
C TYR A 36 20.42 7.54 -6.83
N LYS A 37 19.30 7.18 -7.46
CA LYS A 37 19.14 7.17 -8.92
C LYS A 37 18.05 8.11 -9.43
N THR A 38 17.40 8.87 -8.55
CA THR A 38 16.44 9.90 -8.97
C THR A 38 17.19 11.02 -9.72
N PRO A 39 16.84 11.30 -10.99
CA PRO A 39 17.53 12.32 -11.78
C PRO A 39 17.21 13.74 -11.31
N VAL A 40 18.08 14.70 -11.65
CA VAL A 40 17.95 16.12 -11.27
C VAL A 40 16.60 16.72 -11.69
N ILE A 41 16.08 16.34 -12.86
CA ILE A 41 14.78 16.80 -13.41
C ILE A 41 13.59 16.40 -12.49
N MET A 42 13.76 15.36 -11.68
CA MET A 42 12.75 14.83 -10.76
C MET A 42 13.11 15.08 -9.29
N LYS A 43 14.12 15.90 -9.02
CA LYS A 43 14.62 16.16 -7.66
C LYS A 43 13.53 16.67 -6.71
N SER A 44 12.59 17.46 -7.21
CA SER A 44 11.44 17.97 -6.45
C SER A 44 10.46 16.88 -6.00
N VAL A 45 10.46 15.71 -6.63
CA VAL A 45 9.56 14.59 -6.34
C VAL A 45 10.21 13.54 -5.45
N LYS A 46 11.55 13.55 -5.37
CA LYS A 46 12.34 12.54 -4.66
C LYS A 46 11.78 12.22 -3.27
N TRP A 47 11.58 13.25 -2.45
CA TRP A 47 11.15 13.08 -1.06
C TRP A 47 9.69 12.68 -0.93
N SER A 48 8.79 13.22 -1.75
CA SER A 48 7.39 12.77 -1.75
C SER A 48 7.25 11.32 -2.23
N LEU A 49 8.05 10.91 -3.23
CA LEU A 49 8.07 9.55 -3.73
C LEU A 49 8.70 8.59 -2.71
N PHE A 50 9.76 9.02 -2.02
CA PHE A 50 10.37 8.25 -0.94
C PHE A 50 9.42 8.08 0.25
N ASN A 51 8.67 9.13 0.62
CA ASN A 51 7.65 9.05 1.67
C ASN A 51 6.58 8.00 1.33
N LEU A 52 6.03 8.05 0.11
CA LEU A 52 5.09 7.03 -0.38
C LEU A 52 5.71 5.62 -0.35
N HIS A 53 6.94 5.47 -0.86
CA HIS A 53 7.65 4.19 -0.87
C HIS A 53 7.86 3.64 0.54
N PHE A 54 8.32 4.47 1.46
CA PHE A 54 8.59 4.11 2.84
C PHE A 54 7.35 3.57 3.54
N TRP A 55 6.22 4.28 3.46
CA TRP A 55 4.98 3.84 4.11
C TRP A 55 4.33 2.65 3.41
N SER A 56 4.45 2.54 2.08
CA SER A 56 3.99 1.35 1.35
C SER A 56 4.81 0.11 1.73
N PHE A 57 6.13 0.26 1.85
CA PHE A 57 7.02 -0.79 2.33
C PHE A 57 6.72 -1.20 3.78
N ALA A 58 6.53 -0.21 4.67
CA ALA A 58 6.17 -0.46 6.06
C ALA A 58 4.82 -1.19 6.17
N LEU A 59 3.82 -0.83 5.35
CA LEU A 59 2.54 -1.51 5.31
C LEU A 59 2.67 -2.96 4.82
N ASP A 60 3.38 -3.19 3.72
CA ASP A 60 3.61 -4.55 3.20
C ASP A 60 4.27 -5.42 4.28
N LEU A 61 5.36 -4.97 4.91
CA LEU A 61 6.02 -5.73 5.99
C LEU A 61 5.12 -5.95 7.20
N THR A 62 4.31 -4.96 7.55
CA THR A 62 3.34 -5.10 8.65
C THR A 62 2.33 -6.20 8.36
N LEU A 63 1.80 -6.23 7.13
CA LEU A 63 0.79 -7.19 6.71
C LEU A 63 1.37 -8.58 6.39
N SER A 64 2.62 -8.67 5.94
CA SER A 64 3.20 -9.94 5.48
C SER A 64 4.21 -10.57 6.44
N LEU A 65 4.83 -9.81 7.34
CA LEU A 65 5.93 -10.28 8.19
C LEU A 65 5.65 -10.09 9.68
N PHE A 66 5.38 -8.85 10.10
CA PHE A 66 5.36 -8.52 11.52
C PHE A 66 4.05 -8.88 12.18
N VAL A 67 2.91 -8.43 11.66
CA VAL A 67 1.62 -8.57 12.34
C VAL A 67 0.77 -9.68 11.70
N GLN A 68 0.72 -9.75 10.37
CA GLN A 68 -0.11 -10.72 9.63
C GLN A 68 -1.54 -10.83 10.18
N PRO A 69 -2.36 -9.77 10.08
CA PRO A 69 -3.70 -9.76 10.68
C PRO A 69 -4.59 -10.82 10.02
N TYR A 70 -5.06 -11.77 10.81
CA TYR A 70 -6.04 -12.78 10.41
C TYR A 70 -7.43 -12.33 10.85
N PHE A 71 -8.28 -11.97 9.90
CA PHE A 71 -9.64 -11.50 10.18
C PHE A 71 -10.62 -12.66 10.29
N CYS A 72 -11.57 -12.60 11.22
CA CYS A 72 -12.65 -13.57 11.39
C CYS A 72 -13.94 -13.07 10.75
N SER A 73 -14.17 -13.44 9.50
CA SER A 73 -15.37 -13.05 8.75
C SER A 73 -16.63 -13.80 9.23
N PRO A 74 -17.84 -13.19 9.18
CA PRO A 74 -18.14 -11.82 8.72
C PRO A 74 -17.82 -10.72 9.73
N ALA A 75 -17.51 -11.10 10.97
CA ALA A 75 -17.30 -10.17 12.05
C ALA A 75 -16.06 -9.28 11.86
N PHE A 76 -16.09 -8.13 12.52
CA PHE A 76 -14.89 -7.33 12.68
C PHE A 76 -14.13 -7.82 13.92
N ALA A 77 -13.58 -9.01 13.80
CA ALA A 77 -12.71 -9.64 14.78
C ALA A 77 -11.48 -10.23 14.10
N GLY A 78 -10.46 -10.56 14.86
CA GLY A 78 -9.25 -11.17 14.30
C GLY A 78 -8.13 -11.32 15.32
N PHE A 79 -6.99 -11.80 14.85
CA PHE A 79 -5.79 -11.96 15.67
C PHE A 79 -4.53 -11.86 14.79
N PRO A 80 -3.39 -11.43 15.34
CA PRO A 80 -2.13 -11.41 14.59
C PRO A 80 -1.64 -12.85 14.29
N LEU A 81 -0.70 -13.02 13.37
CA LEU A 81 -0.01 -14.29 13.09
C LEU A 81 1.51 -14.15 12.90
N GLY A 82 1.99 -12.91 12.72
CA GLY A 82 3.39 -12.64 12.35
C GLY A 82 4.37 -12.72 13.52
N ILE A 83 5.60 -12.28 13.27
CA ILE A 83 6.72 -12.32 14.23
C ILE A 83 6.36 -11.69 15.58
N VAL A 84 5.51 -10.66 15.61
CA VAL A 84 5.12 -9.99 16.87
C VAL A 84 4.42 -10.94 17.85
N GLN A 85 3.84 -12.06 17.39
CA GLN A 85 3.24 -13.05 18.27
C GLN A 85 4.26 -13.81 19.12
N TRP A 86 5.50 -13.91 18.65
CA TRP A 86 6.56 -14.53 19.45
C TRP A 86 6.91 -13.67 20.66
N GLU A 87 6.63 -12.37 20.58
CA GLU A 87 6.70 -11.45 21.71
C GLU A 87 5.33 -11.38 22.41
N LYS A 88 5.10 -12.25 23.40
CA LYS A 88 3.83 -12.31 24.18
C LYS A 88 3.45 -11.01 24.91
N ARG A 89 4.29 -9.98 24.86
CA ARG A 89 4.15 -8.74 25.63
C ARG A 89 3.32 -7.66 24.95
N ILE A 90 3.08 -7.75 23.64
CA ILE A 90 2.39 -6.67 22.92
C ILE A 90 0.87 -6.92 22.93
N PRO A 91 0.07 -6.04 23.53
CA PRO A 91 -1.38 -6.16 23.52
C PRO A 91 -1.96 -6.09 22.09
N THR A 92 -3.01 -6.88 21.82
CA THR A 92 -3.58 -7.00 20.45
C THR A 92 -4.30 -5.73 20.01
N ASP A 93 -4.95 -5.03 20.92
CA ASP A 93 -5.54 -3.70 20.72
C ASP A 93 -4.49 -2.68 20.21
N ILE A 94 -3.30 -2.65 20.80
CA ILE A 94 -2.19 -1.79 20.35
C ILE A 94 -1.72 -2.17 18.95
N LEU A 95 -1.60 -3.47 18.65
CA LEU A 95 -1.26 -3.95 17.30
C LEU A 95 -2.33 -3.54 16.27
N VAL A 96 -3.61 -3.60 16.62
CA VAL A 96 -4.71 -3.18 15.75
C VAL A 96 -4.60 -1.68 15.42
N ILE A 97 -4.37 -0.82 16.42
CA ILE A 97 -4.17 0.63 16.19
C ILE A 97 -2.98 0.86 15.28
N TYR A 98 -1.86 0.17 15.52
CA TYR A 98 -0.64 0.30 14.74
C TYR A 98 -0.88 -0.04 13.25
N VAL A 99 -1.50 -1.20 12.97
CA VAL A 99 -1.84 -1.61 11.61
C VAL A 99 -2.77 -0.60 10.94
N LEU A 100 -3.81 -0.16 11.65
CA LEU A 100 -4.77 0.81 11.14
C LEU A 100 -4.09 2.14 10.82
N ALA A 101 -3.23 2.65 11.70
CA ALA A 101 -2.51 3.90 11.48
C ALA A 101 -1.66 3.85 10.20
N ILE A 102 -0.88 2.78 10.00
CA ILE A 102 -0.08 2.62 8.78
C ILE A 102 -0.97 2.54 7.54
N PHE A 103 -2.06 1.77 7.60
CA PHE A 103 -3.02 1.66 6.51
C PHE A 103 -3.63 3.02 6.12
N LYS A 104 -3.90 3.88 7.11
CA LYS A 104 -4.44 5.23 6.89
C LYS A 104 -3.38 6.22 6.41
N ILE A 105 -2.11 6.07 6.82
CA ILE A 105 -1.02 6.93 6.38
C ILE A 105 -0.70 6.73 4.88
N VAL A 106 -0.74 5.50 4.36
CA VAL A 106 -0.36 5.23 2.95
C VAL A 106 -1.14 6.12 1.96
N PRO A 107 -2.48 6.22 1.98
CA PRO A 107 -3.21 7.16 1.13
C PRO A 107 -2.83 8.63 1.33
N MET A 108 -2.49 9.06 2.56
CA MET A 108 -2.07 10.44 2.82
C MET A 108 -0.74 10.77 2.12
N THR A 109 0.15 9.79 2.00
CA THR A 109 1.40 9.95 1.25
C THR A 109 1.15 10.11 -0.25
N ILE A 110 0.10 9.50 -0.79
CA ILE A 110 -0.34 9.68 -2.18
C ILE A 110 -0.85 11.10 -2.39
N ILE A 111 -1.73 11.58 -1.49
CA ILE A 111 -2.23 12.97 -1.49
C ILE A 111 -1.06 13.94 -1.44
N SER A 112 -0.14 13.76 -0.49
CA SER A 112 1.08 14.56 -0.35
C SER A 112 1.91 14.58 -1.62
N MET A 113 2.03 13.44 -2.30
CA MET A 113 2.79 13.33 -3.53
C MET A 113 2.12 14.05 -4.72
N PHE A 114 0.80 13.92 -4.89
CA PHE A 114 0.07 14.66 -5.92
C PHE A 114 0.01 16.16 -5.63
N GLU A 115 -0.23 16.55 -4.39
CA GLU A 115 -0.19 17.95 -3.95
C GLU A 115 1.19 18.56 -4.22
N ASN A 116 2.27 17.87 -3.85
CA ASN A 116 3.63 18.34 -4.11
C ASN A 116 3.88 18.55 -5.61
N ARG A 117 3.33 17.68 -6.46
CA ARG A 117 3.41 17.84 -7.92
C ARG A 117 2.62 19.05 -8.41
N TYR A 118 1.44 19.28 -7.86
CA TYR A 118 0.58 20.39 -8.22
C TYR A 118 1.24 21.72 -7.83
N PHE A 119 1.74 21.79 -6.60
CA PHE A 119 2.47 22.93 -6.07
C PHE A 119 3.70 23.28 -6.93
N VAL A 120 4.56 22.31 -7.21
CA VAL A 120 5.83 22.56 -7.91
C VAL A 120 5.62 23.02 -9.36
N LEU A 121 4.55 22.58 -10.02
CA LEU A 121 4.32 22.89 -11.43
C LEU A 121 3.47 24.13 -11.67
N PHE A 122 2.41 24.33 -10.87
CA PHE A 122 1.35 25.26 -11.24
C PHE A 122 1.16 26.40 -10.24
N VAL A 123 1.36 26.14 -8.94
CA VAL A 123 0.97 27.08 -7.87
C VAL A 123 2.10 27.44 -6.91
N LYS A 124 3.36 27.45 -7.40
CA LYS A 124 4.53 27.89 -6.60
C LYS A 124 4.38 29.31 -6.05
N LYS A 125 3.70 30.18 -6.80
CA LYS A 125 3.41 31.57 -6.44
C LYS A 125 1.91 31.65 -6.12
N GLY A 126 1.56 32.16 -4.95
CA GLY A 126 0.16 32.31 -4.52
C GLY A 126 -0.11 31.77 -3.11
N PRO A 127 -1.37 31.86 -2.64
CA PRO A 127 -1.75 31.49 -1.27
C PRO A 127 -1.54 30.00 -0.97
N TRP A 128 -1.58 29.13 -1.99
CA TRP A 128 -1.35 27.69 -1.83
C TRP A 128 0.03 27.34 -1.26
N ARG A 129 1.03 28.23 -1.44
CA ARG A 129 2.35 28.10 -0.81
C ARG A 129 2.27 27.96 0.71
N TYR A 130 1.28 28.59 1.33
CA TYR A 130 1.06 28.58 2.77
C TYR A 130 -0.05 27.58 3.15
N LEU A 131 -1.16 27.56 2.40
CA LEU A 131 -2.32 26.70 2.69
C LEU A 131 -2.02 25.20 2.59
N ARG A 132 -0.98 24.80 1.83
CA ARG A 132 -0.61 23.39 1.70
C ARG A 132 -0.22 22.72 3.01
N TYR A 133 0.44 23.44 3.93
CA TYR A 133 0.90 22.82 5.18
C TYR A 133 -0.26 22.51 6.12
N PRO A 134 -1.20 23.45 6.39
CA PRO A 134 -2.43 23.11 7.10
C PRO A 134 -3.26 22.03 6.41
N PHE A 135 -3.36 22.04 5.07
CA PHE A 135 -4.08 21.02 4.31
C PHE A 135 -3.49 19.61 4.51
N LEU A 136 -2.16 19.47 4.39
CA LEU A 136 -1.49 18.19 4.61
C LEU A 136 -1.57 17.77 6.07
N LEU A 137 -1.34 18.69 7.01
CA LEU A 137 -1.46 18.42 8.44
C LEU A 137 -2.87 17.93 8.78
N PHE A 138 -3.91 18.59 8.30
CA PHE A 138 -5.30 18.19 8.48
C PHE A 138 -5.54 16.75 8.01
N ASN A 139 -5.06 16.41 6.81
CA ASN A 139 -5.21 15.07 6.26
C ASN A 139 -4.52 13.99 7.12
N TYR A 140 -3.26 14.21 7.51
CA TYR A 140 -2.54 13.28 8.39
C TYR A 140 -3.17 13.19 9.79
N THR A 141 -3.56 14.31 10.38
CA THR A 141 -4.21 14.34 11.69
C THR A 141 -5.57 13.66 11.66
N LEU A 142 -6.39 13.90 10.63
CA LEU A 142 -7.68 13.25 10.46
C LEU A 142 -7.53 11.73 10.32
N ALA A 143 -6.56 11.28 9.52
CA ALA A 143 -6.25 9.87 9.32
C ALA A 143 -5.90 9.17 10.65
N LEU A 144 -5.07 9.79 11.49
CA LEU A 144 -4.66 9.25 12.79
C LEU A 144 -5.73 9.40 13.87
N ALA A 145 -6.43 10.54 13.93
CA ALA A 145 -7.48 10.78 14.90
C ALA A 145 -8.62 9.77 14.76
N LEU A 146 -8.91 9.32 13.53
CA LEU A 146 -9.95 8.31 13.28
C LEU A 146 -9.52 6.87 13.64
N CYS A 147 -8.27 6.63 14.00
CA CYS A 147 -7.86 5.39 14.65
C CYS A 147 -8.25 5.34 16.13
N ILE A 148 -8.37 6.50 16.80
CA ILE A 148 -8.66 6.59 18.24
C ILE A 148 -10.04 6.00 18.59
N PRO A 149 -11.14 6.32 17.88
CA PRO A 149 -12.44 5.71 18.16
C PRO A 149 -12.43 4.19 18.05
N VAL A 150 -11.62 3.60 17.15
CA VAL A 150 -11.54 2.13 17.03
C VAL A 150 -11.00 1.49 18.31
N TYR A 151 -10.09 2.16 18.98
CA TYR A 151 -9.60 1.71 20.29
C TYR A 151 -10.63 1.91 21.40
N LEU A 152 -11.26 3.09 21.46
CA LEU A 152 -12.21 3.44 22.51
C LEU A 152 -13.53 2.66 22.44
N GLU A 153 -13.95 2.28 21.23
CA GLU A 153 -15.18 1.51 20.99
C GLU A 153 -14.94 -0.01 21.04
N ALA A 154 -13.69 -0.45 21.15
CA ALA A 154 -13.39 -1.87 21.32
C ALA A 154 -14.00 -2.37 22.64
N PRO A 155 -14.71 -3.51 22.65
CA PRO A 155 -15.27 -4.07 23.87
C PRO A 155 -14.19 -4.29 24.94
N ILE A 156 -14.38 -3.71 26.12
CA ILE A 156 -13.47 -3.92 27.26
C ILE A 156 -13.51 -5.39 27.68
N ASP A 157 -14.72 -5.95 27.81
CA ASP A 157 -14.92 -7.36 28.06
C ASP A 157 -14.86 -8.17 26.76
N GLN A 158 -13.62 -8.53 26.40
CA GLN A 158 -13.34 -9.37 25.23
C GLN A 158 -13.86 -10.80 25.37
N GLU A 159 -14.05 -11.31 26.58
CA GLU A 159 -14.60 -12.65 26.78
C GLU A 159 -16.08 -12.68 26.40
N ASN A 160 -16.86 -11.74 26.93
CA ASN A 160 -18.26 -11.59 26.56
C ASN A 160 -18.41 -11.26 25.07
N ALA A 161 -17.56 -10.39 24.52
CA ALA A 161 -17.60 -10.07 23.10
C ALA A 161 -17.36 -11.28 22.20
N ARG A 162 -16.45 -12.20 22.57
CA ARG A 162 -16.26 -13.47 21.85
C ARG A 162 -17.47 -14.38 21.96
N ARG A 163 -18.13 -14.46 23.12
CA ARG A 163 -19.35 -15.28 23.29
C ARG A 163 -20.45 -14.79 22.35
N VAL A 164 -20.75 -13.49 22.39
CA VAL A 164 -21.73 -12.85 21.49
C VAL A 164 -21.37 -13.08 20.02
N LEU A 165 -20.09 -12.97 19.67
CA LEU A 165 -19.60 -13.26 18.32
C LEU A 165 -19.92 -14.69 17.87
N PHE A 166 -19.61 -15.72 18.67
CA PHE A 166 -19.84 -17.12 18.27
C PHE A 166 -21.30 -17.56 18.38
N GLU A 167 -22.10 -16.90 19.23
CA GLU A 167 -23.55 -17.06 19.25
C GLU A 167 -24.18 -16.50 17.97
N THR A 168 -23.74 -15.32 17.53
CA THR A 168 -24.26 -14.67 16.31
C THR A 168 -23.74 -15.36 15.04
N HIS A 169 -22.44 -15.68 15.02
CA HIS A 169 -21.72 -16.22 13.87
C HIS A 169 -20.91 -17.47 14.25
N SER A 170 -21.61 -18.59 14.43
CA SER A 170 -21.00 -19.87 14.82
C SER A 170 -19.93 -20.39 13.85
N GLN A 171 -19.95 -19.94 12.59
CA GLN A 171 -18.96 -20.32 11.57
C GLN A 171 -17.73 -19.40 11.52
N ALA A 172 -17.74 -18.27 12.23
CA ALA A 172 -16.62 -17.33 12.18
C ALA A 172 -15.32 -18.00 12.65
N CYS A 173 -14.25 -17.87 11.86
CA CYS A 173 -12.96 -18.47 12.19
C CYS A 173 -13.05 -19.97 12.56
N LYS A 174 -13.94 -20.76 11.93
CA LYS A 174 -14.22 -22.16 12.29
C LYS A 174 -12.96 -23.02 12.48
N VAL A 175 -11.96 -22.84 11.60
CA VAL A 175 -10.69 -23.59 11.61
C VAL A 175 -9.79 -23.23 12.79
N VAL A 176 -10.00 -22.08 13.43
CA VAL A 176 -9.24 -21.64 14.60
C VAL A 176 -9.73 -22.38 15.84
N VAL A 177 -8.89 -23.24 16.41
CA VAL A 177 -9.22 -24.06 17.61
C VAL A 177 -9.25 -23.20 18.87
N ASP A 178 -8.20 -22.41 19.09
CA ASP A 178 -8.07 -21.55 20.26
C ASP A 178 -8.80 -20.21 20.03
N LYS A 179 -10.08 -20.18 20.40
CA LYS A 179 -10.92 -18.98 20.26
C LYS A 179 -10.49 -17.82 21.17
N THR A 180 -9.70 -18.08 22.22
CA THR A 180 -9.30 -17.05 23.20
C THR A 180 -8.38 -15.99 22.58
N ARG A 181 -7.71 -16.32 21.48
CA ARG A 181 -6.83 -15.40 20.72
C ARG A 181 -7.59 -14.33 19.95
N ILE A 182 -8.88 -14.55 19.68
CA ILE A 182 -9.66 -13.68 18.81
C ILE A 182 -10.01 -12.41 19.57
N PHE A 183 -9.59 -11.29 19.00
CA PHE A 183 -9.91 -9.95 19.47
C PHE A 183 -11.09 -9.42 18.67
N VAL A 184 -12.17 -9.06 19.36
CA VAL A 184 -13.37 -8.45 18.77
C VAL A 184 -13.18 -6.95 18.75
N MET A 185 -13.22 -6.33 17.57
CA MET A 185 -12.94 -4.90 17.41
C MET A 185 -14.16 -4.02 17.67
N ASN A 186 -15.37 -4.48 17.32
CA ASN A 186 -16.63 -3.81 17.68
C ASN A 186 -17.80 -4.79 17.60
N TYR A 187 -18.88 -4.50 18.34
CA TYR A 187 -20.16 -5.19 18.15
C TYR A 187 -20.78 -4.81 16.81
N GLU A 188 -21.32 -5.79 16.08
CA GLU A 188 -21.84 -5.59 14.71
C GLU A 188 -23.10 -4.72 14.66
N GLU A 189 -23.91 -4.74 15.71
CA GLU A 189 -25.15 -3.96 15.80
C GLU A 189 -24.89 -2.45 15.70
N ASN A 190 -23.70 -2.00 16.12
CA ASN A 190 -23.33 -0.61 16.00
C ASN A 190 -22.85 -0.31 14.58
N ILE A 191 -23.69 0.40 13.81
CA ILE A 191 -23.41 0.79 12.42
C ILE A 191 -22.39 1.94 12.32
N TRP A 192 -22.24 2.76 13.37
CA TRP A 192 -21.44 3.99 13.35
C TRP A 192 -19.94 3.76 13.03
N PRO A 193 -19.24 2.75 13.59
CA PRO A 193 -17.85 2.48 13.27
C PRO A 193 -17.65 2.17 11.78
N SER A 194 -18.55 1.36 11.20
CA SER A 194 -18.51 1.00 9.79
C SER A 194 -18.78 2.19 8.89
N LEU A 195 -19.80 3.00 9.21
CA LEU A 195 -20.12 4.21 8.46
C LEU A 195 -18.96 5.21 8.47
N ARG A 196 -18.38 5.48 9.65
CA ARG A 196 -17.24 6.41 9.81
C ARG A 196 -16.02 5.94 9.02
N ARG A 197 -15.68 4.64 9.08
CA ARG A 197 -14.57 4.06 8.31
C ARG A 197 -14.79 4.22 6.81
N ASN A 198 -16.00 3.92 6.33
CA ASN A 198 -16.34 4.01 4.91
C ASN A 198 -16.37 5.47 4.42
N ALA A 199 -16.94 6.38 5.20
CA ALA A 199 -16.95 7.81 4.90
C ALA A 199 -15.53 8.38 4.73
N LEU A 200 -14.60 8.03 5.63
CA LEU A 200 -13.19 8.41 5.49
C LEU A 200 -12.57 7.83 4.22
N ASN A 201 -12.77 6.54 3.95
CA ASN A 201 -12.22 5.91 2.74
C ASN A 201 -12.74 6.60 1.48
N CYS A 202 -14.02 6.95 1.42
CA CYS A 202 -14.61 7.70 0.31
C CYS A 202 -14.04 9.12 0.18
N PHE A 203 -13.91 9.84 1.30
CA PHE A 203 -13.33 11.19 1.34
C PHE A 203 -11.90 11.20 0.79
N VAL A 204 -11.05 10.31 1.30
CA VAL A 204 -9.66 10.18 0.88
C VAL A 204 -9.53 9.77 -0.59
N LEU A 205 -10.36 8.81 -1.04
CA LEU A 205 -10.38 8.41 -2.44
C LEU A 205 -10.80 9.56 -3.35
N ALA A 206 -11.81 10.35 -2.95
CA ALA A 206 -12.26 11.53 -3.67
C ALA A 206 -11.16 12.59 -3.78
N GLU A 207 -10.40 12.86 -2.71
CA GLU A 207 -9.26 13.78 -2.77
C GLU A 207 -8.16 13.30 -3.73
N ILE A 208 -7.81 12.01 -3.69
CA ILE A 208 -6.81 11.44 -4.59
C ILE A 208 -7.25 11.56 -6.05
N ILE A 209 -8.51 11.23 -6.35
CA ILE A 209 -9.09 11.37 -7.69
C ILE A 209 -9.09 12.83 -8.12
N PHE A 210 -9.53 13.74 -7.25
CA PHE A 210 -9.58 15.17 -7.51
C PHE A 210 -8.19 15.71 -7.86
N LEU A 211 -7.18 15.46 -7.03
CA LEU A 211 -5.80 15.92 -7.28
C LEU A 211 -5.21 15.28 -8.55
N GLY A 212 -5.48 14.00 -8.80
CA GLY A 212 -5.04 13.32 -10.02
C GLY A 212 -5.64 13.90 -11.30
N VAL A 213 -6.95 14.22 -11.27
CA VAL A 213 -7.66 14.88 -12.37
C VAL A 213 -7.18 16.31 -12.54
N LEU A 214 -7.04 17.07 -11.46
CA LEU A 214 -6.53 18.44 -11.48
C LEU A 214 -5.15 18.52 -12.12
N LEU A 215 -4.21 17.65 -11.71
CA LEU A 215 -2.88 17.54 -12.31
C LEU A 215 -2.94 17.26 -13.82
N ARG A 216 -3.86 16.38 -14.25
CA ARG A 216 -4.04 16.04 -15.66
C ARG A 216 -4.59 17.23 -16.47
N VAL A 217 -5.58 17.93 -15.93
CA VAL A 217 -6.20 19.10 -16.57
C VAL A 217 -5.18 20.23 -16.70
N GLU A 218 -4.50 20.59 -15.63
CA GLU A 218 -3.51 21.67 -15.63
C GLU A 218 -2.29 21.37 -16.51
N MET A 219 -1.82 20.11 -16.53
CA MET A 219 -0.76 19.70 -17.45
C MET A 219 -1.18 19.85 -18.92
N ASN A 220 -2.42 19.50 -19.26
CA ASN A 220 -2.92 19.67 -20.62
C ASN A 220 -3.12 21.14 -20.99
N ARG A 221 -3.56 21.99 -20.04
CA ARG A 221 -3.67 23.45 -20.24
C ARG A 221 -2.31 24.08 -20.47
N ALA A 222 -1.32 23.77 -19.63
CA ALA A 222 0.04 24.31 -19.74
C ALA A 222 0.71 23.94 -21.07
N ILE A 223 0.44 22.77 -21.63
CA ILE A 223 0.99 22.36 -22.94
C ILE A 223 0.31 23.09 -24.10
N LYS A 224 -1.00 23.35 -24.01
CA LYS A 224 -1.72 24.12 -25.04
C LYS A 224 -1.34 25.59 -25.02
N ASN A 225 -1.15 26.15 -23.83
CA ASN A 225 -0.80 27.56 -23.63
C ASN A 225 0.72 27.71 -23.53
N ILE A 226 1.40 27.70 -24.69
CA ILE A 226 2.87 27.77 -24.81
C ILE A 226 3.48 29.03 -24.15
N GLN A 227 2.66 30.02 -23.75
CA GLN A 227 3.07 31.19 -22.96
C GLN A 227 3.68 30.86 -21.57
N SER A 228 3.80 29.59 -21.19
CA SER A 228 4.47 29.22 -19.94
C SER A 228 5.97 29.52 -20.00
N SER A 229 6.57 29.91 -18.88
CA SER A 229 8.02 30.12 -18.73
C SER A 229 8.88 28.85 -18.89
N ILE A 230 8.24 27.71 -19.18
CA ILE A 230 8.86 26.40 -19.27
C ILE A 230 8.87 25.99 -20.74
N SER A 231 10.02 25.52 -21.24
CA SER A 231 10.12 25.02 -22.61
C SER A 231 9.15 23.86 -22.87
N LEU A 232 8.62 23.80 -24.09
CA LEU A 232 7.69 22.76 -24.53
C LEU A 232 8.28 21.35 -24.32
N ASP A 233 9.57 21.16 -24.59
CA ASP A 233 10.31 19.93 -24.32
C ASP A 233 10.26 19.52 -22.84
N THR A 234 10.41 20.48 -21.93
CA THR A 234 10.37 20.22 -20.49
C THR A 234 8.96 19.83 -20.07
N LEU A 235 7.93 20.52 -20.58
CA LEU A 235 6.53 20.18 -20.31
C LEU A 235 6.17 18.79 -20.82
N GLN A 236 6.63 18.41 -22.02
CA GLN A 236 6.41 17.06 -22.55
C GLN A 236 7.07 15.99 -21.68
N LYS A 237 8.30 16.21 -21.22
CA LYS A 237 8.97 15.31 -20.27
C LYS A 237 8.21 15.21 -18.95
N GLN A 238 7.69 16.32 -18.42
CA GLN A 238 6.86 16.31 -17.21
C GLN A 238 5.52 15.58 -17.44
N LYS A 239 4.86 15.72 -18.60
CA LYS A 239 3.64 14.97 -18.93
C LYS A 239 3.86 13.48 -18.95
N ILE A 240 4.94 13.02 -19.60
CA ILE A 240 5.30 11.59 -19.63
C ILE A 240 5.57 11.09 -18.20
N PHE A 241 6.30 11.87 -17.41
CA PHE A 241 6.57 11.54 -16.02
C PHE A 241 5.31 11.46 -15.17
N ILE A 242 4.40 12.44 -15.24
CA ILE A 242 3.13 12.41 -14.49
C ILE A 242 2.24 11.26 -14.95
N ARG A 243 2.21 10.95 -16.25
CA ARG A 243 1.46 9.78 -16.74
C ARG A 243 2.00 8.49 -16.12
N ALA A 244 3.32 8.31 -16.08
CA ALA A 244 3.96 7.19 -15.42
C ALA A 244 3.62 7.17 -13.91
N LEU A 245 3.67 8.32 -13.25
CA LEU A 245 3.33 8.49 -11.83
C LEU A 245 1.86 8.14 -11.54
N ASN A 246 0.92 8.56 -12.39
CA ASN A 246 -0.49 8.24 -12.21
C ASN A 246 -0.74 6.74 -12.41
N LEU A 247 -0.12 6.12 -13.42
CA LEU A 247 -0.23 4.69 -13.66
C LEU A 247 0.39 3.85 -12.54
N GLN A 248 1.56 4.25 -12.02
CA GLN A 248 2.23 3.52 -10.94
C GLN A 248 1.44 3.56 -9.61
N ILE A 249 0.51 4.51 -9.45
CA ILE A 249 -0.30 4.71 -8.24
C ILE A 249 -1.71 4.16 -8.39
N ALA A 250 -2.33 4.33 -9.56
CA ALA A 250 -3.69 3.88 -9.80
C ALA A 250 -3.86 2.38 -9.58
N ILE A 251 -2.87 1.58 -10.00
CA ILE A 251 -2.92 0.12 -9.84
C ILE A 251 -2.81 -0.28 -8.35
N PRO A 252 -1.84 0.21 -7.56
CA PRO A 252 -1.81 -0.04 -6.11
C PRO A 252 -3.04 0.47 -5.36
N ILE A 253 -3.61 1.63 -5.73
CA ILE A 253 -4.87 2.10 -5.16
C ILE A 253 -5.99 1.10 -5.45
N ALA A 254 -6.08 0.58 -6.67
CA ALA A 254 -7.05 -0.45 -7.01
C ALA A 254 -6.83 -1.71 -6.16
N ILE A 255 -5.59 -2.13 -5.94
CA ILE A 255 -5.22 -3.26 -5.08
C ILE A 255 -5.62 -3.04 -3.61
N ILE A 256 -5.70 -1.80 -3.11
CA ILE A 256 -6.17 -1.51 -1.75
C ILE A 256 -7.70 -1.34 -1.69
N PHE A 257 -8.25 -0.48 -2.53
CA PHE A 257 -9.64 -0.03 -2.42
C PHE A 257 -10.63 -1.05 -3.00
N ILE A 258 -10.27 -1.80 -4.05
CA ILE A 258 -11.17 -2.82 -4.62
C ILE A 258 -11.39 -3.93 -3.59
N PRO A 259 -10.35 -4.55 -2.99
CA PRO A 259 -10.56 -5.51 -1.89
C PRO A 259 -11.38 -4.96 -0.74
N ALA A 260 -11.13 -3.72 -0.31
CA ALA A 260 -11.92 -3.09 0.76
C ALA A 260 -13.40 -2.93 0.39
N ALA A 261 -13.70 -2.56 -0.87
CA ALA A 261 -15.07 -2.44 -1.37
C ALA A 261 -15.75 -3.82 -1.51
N ILE A 262 -15.05 -4.81 -2.04
CA ILE A 262 -15.53 -6.19 -2.14
C ILE A 262 -15.84 -6.72 -0.74
N ALA A 263 -14.93 -6.59 0.23
CA ALA A 263 -15.14 -7.01 1.60
C ALA A 263 -16.36 -6.33 2.25
N ALA A 264 -16.56 -5.02 1.99
CA ALA A 264 -17.73 -4.31 2.50
C ALA A 264 -19.06 -4.85 1.94
N VAL A 265 -19.09 -5.23 0.66
CA VAL A 265 -20.28 -5.81 0.01
C VAL A 265 -20.48 -7.28 0.40
N LEU A 266 -19.40 -8.06 0.46
CA LEU A 266 -19.44 -9.48 0.77
C LEU A 266 -19.90 -9.75 2.20
N LYS A 267 -19.52 -8.90 3.17
CA LYS A 267 -20.04 -8.94 4.54
C LYS A 267 -21.56 -8.89 4.63
N MET A 268 -22.25 -8.36 3.62
CA MET A 268 -23.71 -8.34 3.58
C MET A 268 -24.33 -9.70 3.18
N LYS A 269 -23.55 -10.69 2.71
CA LYS A 269 -24.10 -11.82 1.95
C LYS A 269 -23.99 -13.22 2.56
N SER A 270 -22.98 -13.61 3.36
CA SER A 270 -22.97 -14.91 4.10
C SER A 270 -21.61 -15.26 4.73
N SER A 271 -21.63 -16.32 5.53
CA SER A 271 -20.60 -16.86 6.42
C SER A 271 -19.44 -17.66 5.80
N SER A 272 -19.45 -17.99 4.50
CA SER A 272 -18.46 -18.89 3.87
C SER A 272 -17.29 -18.16 3.17
N GLN A 273 -16.75 -17.10 3.79
CA GLN A 273 -15.87 -16.14 3.11
C GLN A 273 -14.43 -16.08 3.61
N GLN A 274 -14.05 -16.88 4.62
CA GLN A 274 -12.72 -16.77 5.23
C GLN A 274 -11.59 -16.92 4.21
N GLY A 275 -11.70 -17.88 3.28
CA GLY A 275 -10.71 -18.06 2.21
C GLY A 275 -10.64 -16.85 1.26
N ILE A 276 -11.77 -16.19 0.99
CA ILE A 276 -11.83 -14.99 0.15
C ILE A 276 -11.17 -13.82 0.86
N ASP A 277 -11.50 -13.57 2.13
CA ASP A 277 -10.91 -12.48 2.91
C ASP A 277 -9.41 -12.65 3.08
N ASN A 278 -8.96 -13.89 3.26
CA ASN A 278 -7.54 -14.23 3.31
C ASN A 278 -6.84 -13.91 1.97
N ILE A 279 -7.45 -14.27 0.83
CA ILE A 279 -6.93 -13.90 -0.50
C ILE A 279 -6.89 -12.37 -0.68
N LEU A 280 -7.95 -11.67 -0.30
CA LEU A 280 -8.02 -10.20 -0.38
C LEU A 280 -6.91 -9.55 0.46
N ASN A 281 -6.61 -10.10 1.64
CA ASN A 281 -5.55 -9.59 2.49
C ASN A 281 -4.15 -9.90 1.93
N ILE A 282 -3.93 -11.10 1.36
CA ILE A 282 -2.69 -11.45 0.64
C ILE A 282 -2.47 -10.47 -0.52
N ILE A 283 -3.49 -10.22 -1.34
CA ILE A 283 -3.42 -9.25 -2.45
C ILE A 283 -3.08 -7.85 -1.93
N THR A 284 -3.69 -7.43 -0.81
CA THR A 284 -3.42 -6.12 -0.20
C THR A 284 -1.98 -6.00 0.30
N SER A 285 -1.40 -7.08 0.85
CA SER A 285 0.01 -7.13 1.30
C SER A 285 1.04 -7.03 0.16
N LEU A 286 0.60 -7.11 -1.10
CA LEU A 286 1.43 -6.99 -2.31
C LEU A 286 1.33 -5.60 -2.97
N HIS A 287 0.53 -4.68 -2.42
CA HIS A 287 0.29 -3.37 -3.06
C HIS A 287 1.57 -2.56 -3.23
N GLY A 288 2.45 -2.52 -2.20
CA GLY A 288 3.68 -1.74 -2.22
C GLY A 288 4.74 -2.34 -3.14
N ALA A 289 4.88 -3.67 -3.12
CA ALA A 289 5.75 -4.39 -4.05
C ALA A 289 5.31 -4.16 -5.50
N SER A 290 4.00 -4.24 -5.78
CA SER A 290 3.42 -3.95 -7.10
C SER A 290 3.69 -2.49 -7.51
N ALA A 291 3.50 -1.53 -6.60
CA ALA A 291 3.82 -0.12 -6.84
C ALA A 291 5.29 0.07 -7.21
N THR A 292 6.19 -0.62 -6.51
CA THR A 292 7.64 -0.54 -6.71
C THR A 292 8.06 -1.13 -8.05
N ILE A 293 7.52 -2.29 -8.43
CA ILE A 293 7.76 -2.89 -9.76
C ILE A 293 7.31 -1.93 -10.86
N LEU A 294 6.10 -1.38 -10.74
CA LEU A 294 5.56 -0.42 -11.71
C LEU A 294 6.40 0.85 -11.78
N MET A 295 6.86 1.36 -10.64
CA MET A 295 7.76 2.50 -10.56
C MET A 295 9.06 2.22 -11.35
N ILE A 296 9.69 1.06 -11.13
CA ILE A 296 10.93 0.67 -11.84
C ILE A 296 10.66 0.53 -13.34
N TYR A 297 9.55 -0.10 -13.72
CA TYR A 297 9.20 -0.35 -15.12
C TYR A 297 8.87 0.95 -15.89
N LEU A 298 8.07 1.83 -15.29
CA LEU A 298 7.56 3.04 -15.94
C LEU A 298 8.58 4.20 -15.91
N GLN A 299 9.41 4.29 -14.87
CA GLN A 299 10.41 5.36 -14.76
C GLN A 299 11.71 4.96 -15.46
N LYS A 300 11.94 5.56 -16.64
CA LYS A 300 13.16 5.38 -17.46
C LYS A 300 14.48 5.33 -16.68
N PRO A 301 14.79 6.26 -15.74
CA PRO A 301 16.07 6.22 -15.01
C PRO A 301 16.21 4.93 -14.17
N PHE A 302 15.14 4.49 -13.50
CA PHE A 302 15.17 3.30 -12.65
C PHE A 302 15.24 2.02 -13.49
N ARG A 303 14.47 1.95 -14.59
CA ARG A 303 14.55 0.84 -15.54
C ARG A 303 15.97 0.65 -16.09
N LYS A 304 16.66 1.74 -16.45
CA LYS A 304 18.04 1.67 -16.94
C LYS A 304 18.99 1.08 -15.90
N VAL A 305 18.83 1.46 -14.63
CA VAL A 305 19.63 0.90 -13.53
C VAL A 305 19.35 -0.59 -13.35
N PHE A 306 18.08 -0.97 -13.31
CA PHE A 306 17.67 -2.38 -13.21
C PHE A 306 18.27 -3.22 -14.35
N LEU A 307 18.09 -2.79 -15.60
CA LEU A 307 18.65 -3.47 -16.77
C LEU A 307 20.18 -3.50 -16.74
N SER A 308 20.84 -2.46 -16.24
CA SER A 308 22.30 -2.46 -16.12
C SER A 308 22.81 -3.49 -15.12
N ILE A 309 22.06 -3.81 -14.07
CA ILE A 309 22.44 -4.81 -13.07
C ILE A 309 22.13 -6.21 -13.60
N VAL A 310 20.91 -6.43 -14.10
CA VAL A 310 20.45 -7.74 -14.59
C VAL A 310 21.18 -8.16 -15.87
N CYS A 311 21.39 -7.25 -16.83
CA CYS A 311 22.06 -7.57 -18.09
C CYS A 311 23.59 -7.46 -18.01
N ARG A 312 24.19 -6.83 -16.99
CA ARG A 312 25.66 -6.91 -16.80
C ARG A 312 26.11 -8.36 -16.60
N GLY A 313 25.30 -9.18 -15.92
CA GLY A 313 25.54 -10.62 -15.84
C GLY A 313 25.72 -11.25 -17.23
N LYS A 314 24.82 -10.93 -18.17
CA LYS A 314 24.88 -11.43 -19.55
C LYS A 314 26.09 -10.92 -20.34
N GLN A 315 26.49 -9.66 -20.14
CA GLN A 315 27.67 -9.11 -20.83
C GLN A 315 28.98 -9.72 -20.32
N VAL A 316 29.10 -9.95 -19.00
CA VAL A 316 30.25 -10.65 -18.42
C VAL A 316 30.29 -12.10 -18.88
N GLU A 317 29.14 -12.78 -18.89
CA GLU A 317 29.01 -14.16 -19.37
C GLU A 317 29.40 -14.29 -20.85
N SER A 318 28.95 -13.38 -21.72
CA SER A 318 29.35 -13.37 -23.13
C SER A 318 30.86 -13.14 -23.33
N LYS A 319 31.50 -12.31 -22.49
CA LYS A 319 32.94 -12.06 -22.57
C LYS A 319 33.72 -13.30 -22.13
N ASN A 320 33.33 -13.93 -21.03
CA ASN A 320 33.99 -15.13 -20.53
C ASN A 320 33.83 -16.32 -21.50
N VAL A 321 32.68 -16.47 -22.16
CA VAL A 321 32.50 -17.48 -23.22
C VAL A 321 33.42 -17.20 -24.41
N THR A 322 33.55 -15.93 -24.82
CA THR A 322 34.44 -15.55 -25.94
C THR A 322 35.91 -15.81 -25.61
N GLU A 323 36.34 -15.59 -24.36
CA GLU A 323 37.70 -15.90 -23.90
C GLU A 323 37.96 -17.41 -23.70
N MET A 324 36.93 -18.20 -23.38
CA MET A 324 37.04 -19.65 -23.23
C MET A 324 37.02 -20.42 -24.55
N ILE A 325 36.54 -19.84 -25.65
CA ILE A 325 36.73 -20.44 -26.97
C ILE A 325 38.22 -20.31 -27.29
N PRO A 326 39.00 -21.41 -27.27
CA PRO A 326 40.41 -21.32 -27.57
C PRO A 326 40.51 -20.79 -28.99
N SER A 327 41.39 -19.80 -29.20
CA SER A 327 41.82 -19.37 -30.52
C SER A 327 42.59 -20.50 -31.22
N ARG A 328 41.89 -21.60 -31.54
CA ARG A 328 42.34 -22.69 -32.40
C ARG A 328 41.64 -22.57 -33.74
N LEU A 329 41.82 -21.42 -34.38
CA LEU A 329 41.63 -21.26 -35.83
C LEU A 329 42.58 -20.15 -36.30
N SER A 330 43.88 -20.35 -36.08
CA SER A 330 44.92 -19.55 -36.74
C SER A 330 46.18 -20.41 -36.90
N SER A 331 46.10 -21.40 -37.80
CA SER A 331 47.24 -21.98 -38.51
C SER A 331 46.72 -22.80 -39.68
#